data_AF-A0A2U1WHS1-F1
#
_entry.id   AF-A0A2U1WHS1-F1
#
_cell.length_a   1.000
_cell.length_b   1.000
_cell.length_c   1.000
_cell.angle_alpha   90.00
_cell.angle_beta   90.00
_cell.angle_gamma   90.00
#
_symmetry.space_group_name_H-M   'P 1'
#
loop_
_entity.id
_entity.type
_entity.pdbx_description
1 polymer ?
#
loop_
_entity_poly.entity_id
_entity_poly.type
_entity_poly.pdbx_seq_one_letter_code
_entity_poly.pdbx_strand_id
1 'polypeptide(L)' 'MNSDKPKTADPVGNDLVTMGAFALYRAENAHRVSEFEKSQNAEAAIAADFDAYRTRYLRKFKDVFESLSQQGLTVTRAV' A
#
# COMPACT_ATOMS: atom_id res chain seq x y z
N MET A 1 -11.46 -3.91 36.93
CA MET A 1 -11.67 -3.00 35.77
C MET A 1 -10.42 -3.08 34.91
N ASN A 2 -10.39 -3.96 33.91
CA ASN A 2 -9.29 -4.02 32.97
C ASN A 2 -9.65 -3.11 31.79
N SER A 3 -8.95 -1.98 31.70
CA SER A 3 -9.11 -1.05 30.60
C SER A 3 -8.41 -1.63 29.37
N ASP A 4 -9.16 -2.36 28.55
CA ASP A 4 -8.80 -2.59 27.16
C ASP A 4 -8.81 -1.24 26.45
N LYS A 5 -7.63 -0.61 26.35
CA LYS A 5 -7.45 0.55 25.49
C LYS A 5 -7.75 0.11 24.05
N PRO A 6 -8.65 0.78 23.32
CA PRO A 6 -8.78 0.52 21.90
C PRO A 6 -7.43 0.84 21.25
N LYS A 7 -6.84 -0.17 20.60
CA LYS A 7 -5.72 0.00 19.68
C LYS A 7 -6.25 0.88 18.55
N THR A 8 -6.09 2.19 18.68
CA THR A 8 -6.32 3.16 17.60
C THR A 8 -5.33 2.84 16.50
N ALA A 9 -5.68 1.87 15.65
CA ALA A 9 -5.09 1.75 14.34
C ALA A 9 -5.48 3.03 13.62
N ASP A 10 -4.53 3.96 13.43
CA ASP A 10 -4.76 5.18 12.66
C ASP A 10 -5.37 4.81 11.31
N PRO A 11 -6.67 5.06 11.08
CA PRO A 11 -7.33 4.60 9.86
C PRO A 11 -6.72 5.29 8.63
N VAL A 12 -6.24 6.52 8.81
CA VAL A 12 -5.54 7.30 7.78
C VAL A 12 -4.16 6.74 7.46
N GLY A 13 -3.39 6.33 8.48
CA GLY A 13 -2.07 5.71 8.28
C GLY A 13 -2.18 4.35 7.60
N ASN A 14 -3.20 3.55 7.95
CA ASN A 14 -3.46 2.28 7.31
C ASN A 14 -3.90 2.44 5.84
N ASP A 15 -4.63 3.51 5.53
CA ASP A 15 -5.05 3.83 4.16
C ASP A 15 -3.87 4.27 3.29
N LEU A 16 -3.02 5.18 3.79
CA LEU A 16 -1.80 5.62 3.09
C LEU A 16 -0.83 4.47 2.84
N VAL A 17 -0.64 3.57 3.82
CA VAL A 17 0.21 2.39 3.65
C VAL A 17 -0.37 1.45 2.59
N THR A 18 -1.69 1.27 2.55
CA THR A 18 -2.34 0.41 1.56
C THR A 18 -2.24 1.01 0.15
N MET A 19 -2.54 2.30 -0.01
CA MET A 19 -2.40 3.02 -1.29
C MET A 19 -0.96 3.01 -1.78
N GLY A 20 0.00 3.28 -0.89
CA GLY A 20 1.42 3.26 -1.20
C GLY A 20 1.94 1.88 -1.57
N ALA A 21 1.47 0.82 -0.89
CA ALA A 21 1.79 -0.55 -1.24
C ALA A 21 1.28 -0.92 -2.64
N PHE A 22 0.06 -0.50 -3.00
CA PHE A 22 -0.48 -0.72 -4.33
C PHE A 22 0.28 0.06 -5.41
N ALA A 23 0.64 1.32 -5.14
CA ALA A 23 1.46 2.13 -6.03
C ALA A 23 2.87 1.52 -6.24
N LEU A 24 3.49 1.04 -5.16
CA LEU A 24 4.78 0.36 -5.20
C LEU A 24 4.70 -0.92 -6.03
N TYR A 25 3.64 -1.70 -5.86
CA TYR A 25 3.38 -2.87 -6.69
C TYR A 25 3.29 -2.50 -8.18
N ARG A 26 2.52 -1.47 -8.53
CA ARG A 26 2.41 -1.02 -9.93
C ARG A 26 3.78 -0.61 -10.50
N ALA A 27 4.57 0.14 -9.74
CA ALA A 27 5.88 0.62 -10.16
C ALA A 27 6.88 -0.53 -10.39
N GLU A 28 6.90 -1.54 -9.53
CA GLU A 28 7.87 -2.64 -9.62
C GLU A 28 7.47 -3.73 -10.63
N ASN A 29 6.21 -3.78 -11.05
CA ASN A 29 5.67 -4.83 -11.92
C ASN A 29 5.16 -4.27 -13.24
N ALA A 30 5.82 -3.24 -13.78
CA ALA A 30 5.40 -2.52 -14.99
C ALA A 30 5.02 -3.44 -16.17
N HIS A 31 5.79 -4.50 -16.42
CA HIS A 31 5.46 -5.49 -17.45
C HIS A 31 4.12 -6.20 -17.18
N ARG A 32 3.91 -6.74 -15.97
CA ARG A 32 2.63 -7.39 -15.61
C ARG A 32 1.46 -6.43 -15.67
N VAL A 33 1.64 -5.21 -15.16
CA VAL A 33 0.63 -4.15 -15.22
C VAL A 33 0.24 -3.86 -16.68
N SER A 34 1.22 -3.72 -17.58
CA SER A 34 0.96 -3.50 -19.00
C SER A 34 0.21 -4.64 -19.68
N GLU A 35 0.35 -5.89 -19.21
CA GLU A 35 -0.47 -7.01 -19.67
C GLU A 35 -1.92 -6.91 -19.18
N PHE A 36 -2.12 -6.54 -17.91
CA PHE A 36 -3.47 -6.35 -17.36
C PHE A 36 -4.20 -5.16 -17.98
N GLU A 37 -3.48 -4.11 -18.37
CA GLU A 37 -4.03 -2.93 -19.07
C GLU A 37 -4.68 -3.27 -20.42
N LYS A 38 -4.38 -4.44 -21.00
CA LYS A 38 -5.03 -4.94 -22.22
C LYS A 38 -6.40 -5.56 -21.97
N SER A 39 -6.77 -5.83 -20.71
CA SER A 39 -8.04 -6.47 -20.35
C SER A 39 -9.18 -5.46 -20.29
N GLN A 40 -10.43 -5.94 -20.37
CA GLN A 40 -11.62 -5.08 -20.27
C GLN A 40 -11.77 -4.38 -18.91
N ASN A 41 -11.17 -4.93 -17.85
CA ASN A 41 -11.20 -4.34 -16.52
C ASN A 41 -9.80 -4.37 -15.89
N ALA A 42 -8.91 -3.55 -16.45
CA ALA A 42 -7.51 -3.46 -16.07
C ALA A 42 -7.31 -3.25 -14.57
N GLU A 43 -7.98 -2.27 -13.97
CA GLU A 43 -7.80 -1.95 -12.55
C GLU A 43 -8.24 -3.11 -11.63
N ALA A 44 -9.32 -3.82 -11.96
CA ALA A 44 -9.71 -5.00 -11.18
C ALA A 44 -8.70 -6.15 -11.33
N ALA A 45 -8.14 -6.36 -12.52
CA ALA A 45 -7.12 -7.38 -12.75
C ALA A 45 -5.81 -7.06 -12.00
N ILE A 46 -5.38 -5.80 -12.03
CA ILE A 46 -4.20 -5.32 -11.30
C ILE A 46 -4.43 -5.45 -9.78
N ALA A 47 -5.61 -5.09 -9.28
CA ALA A 47 -5.96 -5.22 -7.87
C ALA A 47 -6.01 -6.69 -7.41
N ALA A 48 -6.53 -7.59 -8.25
CA ALA A 48 -6.55 -9.02 -7.96
C ALA A 48 -5.13 -9.62 -7.91
N ASP A 49 -4.25 -9.25 -8.84
CA ASP A 49 -2.86 -9.73 -8.80
C ASP A 49 -2.10 -9.12 -7.60
N PHE A 50 -2.36 -7.86 -7.27
CA PHE A 50 -1.82 -7.25 -6.06
C PHE A 50 -2.22 -8.01 -4.79
N ASP A 51 -3.47 -8.47 -4.67
CA ASP A 51 -3.95 -9.16 -3.47
C ASP A 51 -3.12 -10.42 -3.16
N ALA A 52 -2.66 -11.13 -4.20
CA ALA A 52 -1.76 -12.29 -4.08
C ALA A 52 -0.40 -11.94 -3.46
N TYR A 53 0.06 -10.69 -3.58
CA TYR A 53 1.33 -10.19 -3.03
C TYR A 53 1.14 -9.15 -1.92
N ARG A 54 -0.09 -8.91 -1.48
CA ARG A 54 -0.45 -7.78 -0.62
C ARG A 54 0.38 -7.69 0.64
N THR A 55 0.53 -8.78 1.37
CA THR A 55 1.33 -8.82 2.61
C THR A 55 2.78 -8.39 2.38
N ARG A 56 3.38 -8.80 1.26
CA ARG A 56 4.76 -8.43 0.91
C ARG A 56 4.88 -6.94 0.65
N TYR A 57 3.98 -6.37 -0.15
CA TYR A 57 4.03 -4.94 -0.49
C TYR A 57 3.61 -4.03 0.66
N LEU A 58 2.65 -4.45 1.49
CA LEU A 58 2.30 -3.74 2.73
C LEU A 58 3.51 -3.63 3.66
N ARG A 59 4.22 -4.74 3.90
CA ARG A 59 5.44 -4.71 4.72
C ARG A 59 6.50 -3.82 4.09
N LYS A 60 6.78 -4.00 2.80
CA LYS A 60 7.82 -3.25 2.09
C LYS A 60 7.57 -1.75 2.11
N PHE A 61 6.34 -1.31 1.83
CA PHE A 61 5.99 0.10 1.88
C PHE A 61 5.98 0.64 3.31
N LYS A 62 5.53 -0.15 4.28
CA LYS A 62 5.59 0.22 5.70
C LYS A 62 7.03 0.47 6.16
N ASP A 63 7.98 -0.39 5.79
CA ASP A 63 9.39 -0.21 6.13
C ASP A 63 9.94 1.11 5.56
N VAL A 64 9.55 1.48 4.33
CA VAL A 64 9.89 2.77 3.71
C VAL A 64 9.22 3.93 4.45
N PHE A 65 7.92 3.82 4.75
CA PHE A 65 7.16 4.83 5.47
C PHE A 65 7.75 5.12 6.85
N GLU A 66 8.12 4.08 7.59
CA GLU A 66 8.77 4.19 8.90
C GLU A 66 10.17 4.81 8.78
N SER A 67 10.97 4.41 7.78
CA SER A 67 12.28 4.99 7.53
C SER A 67 12.23 6.50 7.22
N LEU A 68 11.24 6.93 6.44
CA LEU A 68 11.01 8.35 6.17
C LEU A 68 10.55 9.09 7.44
N SER A 69 9.65 8.49 8.20
CA SER A 69 9.17 9.07 9.47
C SER A 69 10.31 9.25 10.48
N GLN A 70 11.24 8.29 10.56
CA GLN A 70 12.44 8.38 11.41
C GLN A 70 13.39 9.50 10.99
N GLN A 71 13.36 9.91 9.72
CA GLN A 71 14.10 11.06 9.19
C GLN A 71 13.35 12.39 9.41
N GLY A 72 12.20 12.37 10.09
CA GLY A 72 11.34 13.54 10.28
C GLY A 72 10.55 13.93 9.03
N LEU A 73 10.49 13.07 8.00
CA LEU A 73 9.74 13.31 6.78
C LEU A 73 8.32 12.76 6.91
N THR A 74 7.34 13.54 6.47
CA THR A 74 5.93 13.13 6.42
C THR A 74 5.56 12.67 5.02
N VAL A 75 4.97 11.48 4.91
CA VAL A 75 4.43 10.96 3.65
C VAL A 75 2.99 11.41 3.49
N THR A 76 2.68 12.02 2.35
CA THR A 76 1.32 12.48 2.01
C THR A 76 0.91 11.94 0.64
N ARG A 77 -0.40 11.89 0.39
CA ARG A 77 -0.95 11.60 -0.93
C ARG A 77 -0.85 12.86 -1.80
N ALA A 78 -0.25 12.73 -2.97
CA ALA A 78 -0.27 13.80 -3.98
C ALA A 78 -1.70 14.05 -4.48
N VAL A 79 -2.06 15.33 -4.60
CA VAL A 79 -3.34 15.83 -5.12
C VAL A 79 -3.22 16.28 -6.56
#